data_AF-A0ABD5LQM4-F1
#
_entry.id   AF-A0ABD5LQM4-F1
#
_cell.length_a   1.000
_cell.length_b   1.000
_cell.length_c   1.000
_cell.angle_alpha   90.00
_cell.angle_beta   90.00
_cell.angle_gamma   90.00
#
_symmetry.space_group_name_H-M   'P 1'
#
loop_
_entity.id
_entity.type
_entity.pdbx_description
1 polymer ?
#
loop_
_entity_poly.entity_id
_entity_poly.type
_entity_poly.pdbx_seq_one_letter_code
_entity_poly.pdbx_strand_id
1 'polypeptide(L)'
;MQDKVDALKQAERVMMDTIHAAISRAAVETEAAFQSVGPQTTAQNYFSDVAMRRLFLHLCGADEDTAKGGDPEHAWDILYVGRGTARYWEKEHGIRSRRRKAESHAELERERREKSALTQSAQKLATDVAIRALIDHASISDPDLRDRLLATVEARASVTDPLSQVEQDFADSAKVSIARLIGTVT
;
A
#
# COMPACT_ATOMS: atom_id res chain seq x y z
N MET A 1 -11.34 -8.08 15.19
CA MET A 1 -10.59 -7.73 13.96
C MET A 1 -11.55 -7.26 12.87
N GLN A 2 -12.63 -8.01 12.64
CA GLN A 2 -13.72 -7.63 11.74
C GLN A 2 -14.30 -6.24 12.03
N ASP A 3 -14.63 -5.95 13.29
CA ASP A 3 -15.19 -4.64 13.70
C ASP A 3 -14.29 -3.45 13.38
N LYS A 4 -12.95 -3.63 13.44
CA LYS A 4 -11.98 -2.57 13.09
C LYS A 4 -11.92 -2.35 11.59
N VAL A 5 -12.00 -3.41 10.79
CA VAL A 5 -12.05 -3.34 9.32
C VAL A 5 -13.34 -2.65 8.87
N ASP A 6 -14.47 -2.97 9.52
CA ASP A 6 -15.76 -2.39 9.18
C ASP A 6 -15.85 -0.90 9.59
N ALA A 7 -15.25 -0.52 10.73
CA ALA A 7 -15.10 0.87 11.12
C ALA A 7 -14.27 1.68 10.11
N LEU A 8 -13.15 1.13 9.60
CA LEU A 8 -12.34 1.78 8.57
C LEU A 8 -13.12 1.98 7.27
N LYS A 9 -13.81 0.94 6.79
CA LYS A 9 -14.67 1.04 5.59
C LYS A 9 -15.81 2.05 5.76
N GLN A 10 -16.32 2.21 6.98
CA GLN A 10 -17.34 3.21 7.26
C GLN A 10 -16.75 4.62 7.22
N ALA A 11 -15.56 4.82 7.80
CA ALA A 11 -14.86 6.09 7.73
C ALA A 11 -14.51 6.48 6.28
N GLU A 12 -14.04 5.54 5.48
CA GLU A 12 -13.77 5.73 4.04
C GLU A 12 -15.03 6.19 3.28
N ARG A 13 -16.18 5.55 3.56
CA ARG A 13 -17.47 5.93 2.94
C ARG A 13 -17.88 7.35 3.33
N VAL A 14 -17.84 7.69 4.62
CA VAL A 14 -18.19 9.03 5.11
C VAL A 14 -17.28 10.10 4.50
N MET A 15 -15.98 9.83 4.38
CA MET A 15 -15.04 10.72 3.72
C MET A 15 -15.42 10.95 2.25
N MET A 16 -15.69 9.87 1.50
CA MET A 16 -16.06 9.98 0.09
C MET A 16 -17.40 10.70 -0.12
N ASP A 17 -18.39 10.45 0.73
CA ASP A 17 -19.68 11.15 0.70
C ASP A 17 -19.51 12.66 0.92
N THR A 18 -18.61 13.03 1.84
CA THR A 18 -18.29 14.44 2.12
C THR A 18 -17.62 15.10 0.91
N ILE A 19 -16.68 14.42 0.26
CA ILE A 19 -16.01 14.93 -0.95
C ILE A 19 -17.04 15.12 -2.08
N HIS A 20 -17.92 14.13 -2.31
CA HIS A 20 -18.96 14.26 -3.34
C HIS A 20 -19.91 15.43 -3.06
N ALA A 21 -20.34 15.62 -1.81
CA ALA A 21 -21.19 16.74 -1.43
C ALA A 21 -20.50 18.09 -1.67
N ALA A 22 -19.20 18.20 -1.39
CA ALA A 22 -18.42 19.41 -1.64
C ALA A 22 -18.33 19.72 -3.15
N ILE A 23 -18.08 18.71 -4.00
CA ILE A 23 -18.05 18.86 -5.45
C ILE A 23 -19.41 19.33 -5.98
N SER A 24 -20.50 18.68 -5.54
CA SER A 24 -21.85 19.04 -6.00
C SER A 24 -22.27 20.44 -5.56
N ARG A 25 -21.89 20.85 -4.35
CA ARG A 25 -22.12 22.21 -3.87
C ARG A 25 -21.38 23.24 -4.74
N ALA A 26 -20.10 23.02 -5.02
CA ALA A 26 -19.32 23.91 -5.88
C ALA A 26 -19.90 24.02 -7.30
N ALA A 27 -20.38 22.90 -7.86
CA ALA A 27 -21.05 22.88 -9.16
C ALA A 27 -22.32 23.73 -9.16
N VAL A 28 -23.20 23.56 -8.17
CA VAL A 28 -24.46 24.33 -8.07
C VAL A 28 -24.21 25.82 -7.88
N GLU A 29 -23.28 26.19 -6.99
CA GLU A 29 -22.98 27.59 -6.68
C GLU A 29 -22.37 28.36 -7.88
N THR A 30 -21.78 27.64 -8.84
CA THR A 30 -21.09 28.23 -9.99
C THR A 30 -21.78 27.98 -11.33
N GLU A 31 -22.94 27.32 -11.34
CA GLU A 31 -23.69 26.91 -12.53
C GLU A 31 -23.97 28.10 -13.48
N ALA A 32 -24.38 29.25 -12.94
CA ALA A 32 -24.65 30.45 -13.72
C ALA A 32 -23.39 30.99 -14.44
N ALA A 33 -22.22 30.89 -13.82
CA ALA A 33 -20.95 31.26 -14.43
C ALA A 33 -20.51 30.22 -15.47
N PHE A 34 -20.71 28.92 -15.19
CA PHE A 34 -20.38 27.82 -16.10
C PHE A 34 -21.16 27.86 -17.41
N GLN A 35 -22.46 28.16 -17.35
CA GLN A 35 -23.33 28.29 -18.52
C GLN A 35 -22.89 29.43 -19.46
N SER A 36 -22.20 30.45 -18.94
CA SER A 36 -21.75 31.62 -19.70
C SER A 36 -20.41 31.45 -20.43
N VAL A 37 -19.57 30.50 -19.98
CA VAL A 37 -18.18 30.31 -20.48
C VAL A 37 -18.07 29.07 -21.39
N GLY A 38 -19.04 28.16 -21.34
CA GLY A 38 -19.23 27.06 -22.29
C GLY A 38 -18.06 26.09 -22.46
N PRO A 39 -17.91 25.07 -21.58
CA PRO A 39 -17.08 23.91 -21.85
C PRO A 39 -17.89 22.67 -22.30
N GLN A 40 -17.24 21.71 -22.96
CA GLN A 40 -17.82 20.42 -23.41
C GLN A 40 -18.09 19.41 -22.27
N THR A 41 -18.36 19.85 -21.04
CA THR A 41 -18.60 18.99 -19.86
C THR A 41 -19.50 19.68 -18.82
N THR A 42 -20.05 18.93 -17.86
CA THR A 42 -20.90 19.47 -16.79
C THR A 42 -20.05 20.14 -15.70
N ALA A 43 -20.60 21.12 -14.98
CA ALA A 43 -19.93 21.74 -13.83
C ALA A 43 -19.49 20.69 -12.79
N GLN A 44 -20.33 19.67 -12.54
CA GLN A 44 -20.00 18.53 -11.68
C GLN A 44 -18.71 17.81 -12.12
N ASN A 45 -18.59 17.49 -13.42
CA ASN A 45 -17.41 16.81 -13.94
C ASN A 45 -16.17 17.70 -13.82
N TYR A 46 -16.29 18.99 -14.13
CA TYR A 46 -15.20 19.94 -13.96
C TYR A 46 -14.66 19.95 -12.53
N PHE A 47 -15.52 20.09 -11.52
CA PHE A 47 -15.06 20.11 -10.13
C PHE A 47 -14.54 18.75 -9.65
N SER A 48 -15.03 17.65 -10.24
CA SER A 48 -14.46 16.32 -9.99
C SER A 48 -13.02 16.23 -10.50
N ASP A 49 -12.75 16.73 -11.71
CA ASP A 49 -11.40 16.79 -12.27
C ASP A 49 -10.48 17.72 -11.46
N VAL A 50 -10.99 18.86 -10.99
CA VAL A 50 -10.26 19.78 -10.11
C VAL A 50 -9.89 19.09 -8.79
N ALA A 51 -10.84 18.41 -8.15
CA ALA A 51 -10.60 17.69 -6.89
C ALA A 51 -9.54 16.60 -7.08
N MET A 52 -9.66 15.79 -8.15
CA MET A 52 -8.68 14.75 -8.48
C MET A 52 -7.28 15.35 -8.69
N ARG A 53 -7.18 16.43 -9.48
CA ARG A 53 -5.89 17.07 -9.78
C ARG A 53 -5.24 17.69 -8.54
N ARG A 54 -6.00 18.41 -7.72
CA ARG A 54 -5.46 19.04 -6.50
C ARG A 54 -4.98 17.97 -5.50
N LEU A 55 -5.76 16.91 -5.31
CA LEU A 55 -5.36 15.80 -4.44
C LEU A 55 -4.11 15.10 -4.97
N PHE A 56 -4.03 14.86 -6.29
CA PHE A 56 -2.83 14.29 -6.91
C PHE A 56 -1.59 15.15 -6.66
N LEU A 57 -1.67 16.46 -6.87
CA LEU A 57 -0.55 17.38 -6.62
C LEU A 57 -0.14 17.38 -5.15
N HIS A 58 -1.11 17.44 -4.23
CA HIS A 58 -0.88 17.36 -2.79
C HIS A 58 -0.12 16.08 -2.40
N LEU A 59 -0.57 14.92 -2.88
CA LEU A 59 0.07 13.63 -2.61
C LEU A 59 1.49 13.54 -3.19
N CYS A 60 1.76 14.23 -4.30
CA CYS A 60 3.09 14.31 -4.88
C CYS A 60 3.98 15.36 -4.19
N GLY A 61 3.49 16.11 -3.19
CA GLY A 61 4.22 17.22 -2.57
C GLY A 61 4.40 18.44 -3.49
N ALA A 62 3.61 18.54 -4.57
CA ALA A 62 3.63 19.67 -5.47
C ALA A 62 2.80 20.84 -4.92
N ASP A 63 3.18 22.06 -5.30
CA ASP A 63 2.36 23.26 -5.12
C ASP A 63 1.06 23.14 -5.94
N GLU A 64 -0.10 23.25 -5.29
CA GLU A 64 -1.40 22.98 -5.90
C GLU A 64 -1.81 24.00 -6.98
N ASP A 65 -1.29 25.22 -6.90
CA ASP A 65 -1.68 26.32 -7.81
C ASP A 65 -0.73 26.42 -9.02
N THR A 66 0.53 26.02 -8.86
CA THR A 66 1.57 26.09 -9.91
C THR A 66 1.97 24.73 -10.47
N ALA A 67 1.59 23.63 -9.82
CA ALA A 67 1.98 22.24 -10.13
C ALA A 67 3.50 21.98 -10.08
N LYS A 68 4.27 22.81 -9.37
CA LYS A 68 5.74 22.70 -9.27
C LYS A 68 6.17 22.00 -7.98
N GLY A 69 7.37 21.41 -8.00
CA GLY A 69 8.02 20.87 -6.80
C GLY A 69 7.60 19.45 -6.39
N GLY A 70 6.78 18.78 -7.20
CA GLY A 70 6.34 17.42 -6.90
C GLY A 70 7.42 16.34 -7.09
N ASP A 71 7.24 15.23 -6.37
CA ASP A 71 8.03 14.01 -6.48
C ASP A 71 7.59 13.15 -7.68
N PRO A 72 8.46 13.00 -8.71
CA PRO A 72 8.12 12.21 -9.89
C PRO A 72 7.99 10.71 -9.58
N GLU A 73 8.71 10.15 -8.60
CA GLU A 73 8.57 8.74 -8.26
C GLU A 73 7.20 8.49 -7.63
N HIS A 74 6.83 9.30 -6.63
CA HIS A 74 5.52 9.21 -5.98
C HIS A 74 4.35 9.44 -6.97
N ALA A 75 4.53 10.38 -7.91
CA ALA A 75 3.58 10.61 -8.99
C ALA A 75 3.35 9.36 -9.85
N TRP A 76 4.43 8.68 -10.26
CA TRP A 76 4.34 7.45 -11.04
C TRP A 76 3.64 6.33 -10.27
N ASP A 77 3.90 6.18 -8.98
CA ASP A 77 3.29 5.15 -8.12
C ASP A 77 1.76 5.25 -8.15
N ILE A 78 1.25 6.47 -7.95
CA ILE A 78 -0.19 6.75 -7.98
C ILE A 78 -0.77 6.45 -9.37
N LEU A 79 -0.08 6.86 -10.44
CA LEU A 79 -0.54 6.61 -11.82
C LEU A 79 -0.56 5.12 -12.17
N TYR A 80 0.38 4.32 -11.65
CA TYR A 80 0.40 2.88 -11.88
C TYR A 80 -0.79 2.17 -11.23
N VAL A 81 -1.25 2.63 -10.06
CA VAL A 81 -2.48 2.11 -9.44
C VAL A 81 -3.68 2.31 -10.37
N GLY A 82 -3.90 3.53 -10.86
CA GLY A 82 -4.99 3.82 -11.80
C GLY A 82 -4.88 3.02 -13.12
N ARG A 83 -3.65 2.85 -13.64
CA ARG A 83 -3.38 2.02 -14.82
C ARG A 83 -3.72 0.55 -14.61
N GLY A 84 -3.47 0.00 -13.41
CA GLY A 84 -3.85 -1.35 -13.04
C GLY A 84 -5.35 -1.58 -13.16
N THR A 85 -6.14 -0.65 -12.62
CA THR A 85 -7.61 -0.67 -12.72
C THR A 85 -8.10 -0.55 -14.17
N ALA A 86 -7.53 0.38 -14.95
CA ALA A 86 -7.89 0.52 -16.36
C ALA A 86 -7.61 -0.76 -17.18
N ARG A 87 -6.46 -1.42 -16.96
CA ARG A 87 -6.13 -2.71 -17.59
C ARG A 87 -7.08 -3.83 -17.18
N TYR A 88 -7.56 -3.81 -15.94
CA TYR A 88 -8.58 -4.76 -15.48
C TYR A 88 -9.87 -4.59 -16.29
N TRP A 89 -10.36 -3.35 -16.43
CA TRP A 89 -11.55 -3.05 -17.23
C TRP A 89 -11.36 -3.35 -18.73
N GLU A 90 -10.18 -3.08 -19.30
CA GLU A 90 -9.88 -3.49 -20.68
C GLU A 90 -10.06 -5.00 -20.88
N LYS A 91 -9.58 -5.82 -19.93
CA LYS A 91 -9.75 -7.28 -19.97
C LYS A 91 -11.20 -7.69 -19.79
N GLU A 92 -11.89 -7.09 -18.82
CA GLU A 92 -13.31 -7.33 -18.55
C GLU A 92 -14.18 -7.04 -19.79
N HIS A 93 -13.86 -5.97 -20.53
CA HIS A 93 -14.55 -5.58 -21.76
C HIS A 93 -13.98 -6.24 -23.03
N GLY A 94 -13.02 -7.16 -22.91
CA GLY A 94 -12.42 -7.84 -24.07
C GLY A 94 -11.64 -6.91 -25.03
N ILE A 95 -11.28 -5.71 -24.57
CA ILE A 95 -10.52 -4.71 -25.33
C ILE A 95 -9.06 -5.17 -25.35
N ARG A 96 -8.54 -5.50 -26.55
CA ARG A 96 -7.10 -5.68 -26.72
C ARG A 96 -6.43 -4.31 -26.60
N SER A 97 -5.65 -4.09 -25.54
CA SER A 97 -4.98 -2.79 -25.34
C SER A 97 -4.14 -2.44 -26.57
N ARG A 98 -4.42 -1.27 -27.18
CA ARG A 98 -3.61 -0.72 -28.28
C ARG A 98 -2.23 -0.26 -27.79
N ARG A 99 -2.02 -0.23 -26.48
CA ARG A 99 -0.88 0.37 -25.78
C ARG A 99 0.20 -0.64 -25.37
N ARG A 100 0.28 -1.79 -26.04
CA ARG A 100 1.43 -2.73 -25.92
C ARG A 100 2.75 -2.14 -26.39
N LYS A 101 2.77 -0.95 -26.99
CA LYS A 101 3.98 -0.36 -27.57
C LYS A 101 4.76 0.43 -26.51
N ALA A 102 5.85 -0.19 -26.08
CA ALA A 102 6.92 0.32 -25.20
C ALA A 102 6.55 0.52 -23.73
N GLU A 103 6.11 -0.53 -23.05
CA GLU A 103 6.40 -0.62 -21.61
C GLU A 103 7.90 -0.83 -21.45
N SER A 104 8.58 0.13 -20.82
CA SER A 104 10.02 0.00 -20.55
C SER A 104 10.23 -1.23 -19.66
N HIS A 105 11.30 -1.99 -19.93
CA HIS A 105 11.68 -3.16 -19.14
C HIS A 105 11.71 -2.85 -17.63
N ALA A 106 12.13 -1.64 -17.27
CA ALA A 106 12.15 -1.15 -15.89
C ALA A 106 10.75 -1.10 -15.24
N GLU A 107 9.69 -0.78 -15.99
CA GLU A 107 8.31 -0.74 -15.47
C GLU A 107 7.80 -2.15 -15.18
N LEU A 108 8.04 -3.09 -16.09
CA LEU A 108 7.66 -4.49 -15.91
C LEU A 108 8.43 -5.13 -14.75
N GLU A 109 9.71 -4.79 -14.60
CA GLU A 109 10.51 -5.23 -13.47
C GLU A 109 10.01 -4.66 -12.14
N ARG A 110 9.60 -3.40 -12.12
CA ARG A 110 9.03 -2.77 -10.93
C ARG A 110 7.70 -3.41 -10.52
N GLU A 111 6.76 -3.53 -11.46
CA GLU A 111 5.47 -4.21 -11.21
C GLU A 111 5.68 -5.65 -10.73
N ARG A 112 6.68 -6.35 -11.30
CA ARG A 112 7.06 -7.70 -10.85
C ARG A 112 7.63 -7.71 -9.43
N ARG A 113 8.51 -6.76 -9.09
CA ARG A 113 9.10 -6.63 -7.76
C ARG A 113 8.03 -6.34 -6.70
N GLU A 114 7.12 -5.42 -6.98
CA GLU A 114 6.03 -5.06 -6.06
C GLU A 114 5.06 -6.23 -5.84
N LYS A 115 4.64 -6.92 -6.91
CA LYS A 115 3.83 -8.14 -6.80
C LYS A 115 4.54 -9.24 -6.03
N SER A 116 5.85 -9.41 -6.26
CA SER A 116 6.66 -10.38 -5.54
C SER A 116 6.76 -10.03 -4.06
N ALA A 117 6.99 -8.76 -3.72
CA ALA A 117 7.08 -8.28 -2.34
C ALA A 117 5.73 -8.44 -1.60
N LEU A 118 4.61 -8.16 -2.26
CA LEU A 118 3.28 -8.37 -1.68
C LEU A 118 3.02 -9.85 -1.40
N THR A 119 3.32 -10.72 -2.36
CA THR A 119 3.17 -12.18 -2.21
C THR A 119 4.04 -12.70 -1.05
N GLN A 120 5.29 -12.25 -0.99
CA GLN A 120 6.22 -12.62 0.07
C GLN A 120 5.75 -12.12 1.44
N SER A 121 5.20 -10.90 1.52
CA SER A 121 4.67 -10.32 2.75
C SER A 121 3.43 -11.08 3.25
N ALA A 122 2.51 -11.44 2.34
CA ALA A 122 1.34 -12.24 2.66
C ALA A 122 1.72 -13.65 3.14
N GLN A 123 2.68 -14.29 2.46
CA GLN A 123 3.20 -15.60 2.86
C GLN A 123 3.87 -15.54 4.24
N LYS A 124 4.69 -14.50 4.49
CA LYS A 124 5.35 -14.28 5.78
C LYS A 124 4.31 -14.14 6.90
N LEU A 125 3.28 -13.31 6.72
CA LEU A 125 2.20 -13.15 7.68
C LEU A 125 1.50 -14.48 7.99
N ALA A 126 1.11 -15.23 6.95
CA ALA A 126 0.43 -16.52 7.13
C ALA A 126 1.31 -17.53 7.89
N THR A 127 2.60 -17.58 7.56
CA THR A 127 3.58 -18.45 8.21
C THR A 127 3.78 -18.07 9.68
N ASP A 128 3.95 -16.78 9.96
CA ASP A 128 4.13 -16.27 11.33
C ASP A 128 2.92 -16.61 12.21
N VAL A 129 1.70 -16.46 11.68
CA VAL A 129 0.45 -16.80 12.40
C VAL A 129 0.38 -18.30 12.69
N ALA A 130 0.67 -19.14 11.69
CA ALA A 130 0.65 -20.59 11.86
C ALA A 130 1.69 -21.05 12.89
N ILE A 131 2.92 -20.55 12.81
CA ILE A 131 4.00 -20.89 13.75
C ILE A 131 3.66 -20.45 15.17
N ARG A 132 3.14 -19.23 15.36
CA ARG A 132 2.72 -18.75 16.70
C ARG A 132 1.66 -19.67 17.31
N ALA A 133 0.62 -20.01 16.56
CA ALA A 133 -0.43 -20.89 17.05
C ALA A 133 0.11 -22.28 17.47
N LEU A 134 1.08 -22.81 16.71
CA LEU A 134 1.75 -24.06 17.06
C LEU A 134 2.63 -23.94 18.31
N ILE A 135 3.40 -22.85 18.43
CA ILE A 135 4.22 -22.57 19.63
C ILE A 135 3.33 -22.43 20.85
N ASP A 136 2.23 -21.67 20.75
CA ASP A 136 1.29 -21.46 21.85
C ASP A 136 0.66 -22.78 22.31
N HIS A 137 0.24 -23.61 21.35
CA HIS A 137 -0.32 -24.93 21.64
C HIS A 137 0.71 -25.86 22.30
N ALA A 138 1.94 -25.93 21.76
CA ALA A 138 2.99 -26.78 22.30
C ALA A 138 3.49 -26.31 23.68
N SER A 139 3.47 -25.01 23.94
CA SER A 139 3.87 -24.42 25.22
C SER A 139 2.95 -24.82 26.39
N ILE A 140 1.73 -25.30 26.12
CA ILE A 140 0.83 -25.83 27.16
C ILE A 140 1.42 -27.11 27.78
N SER A 141 2.00 -27.98 26.95
CA SER A 141 2.58 -29.25 27.38
C SER A 141 4.07 -29.13 27.72
N ASP A 142 4.74 -28.10 27.21
CA ASP A 142 6.17 -27.86 27.39
C ASP A 142 6.44 -26.37 27.66
N PRO A 143 6.33 -25.93 28.92
CA PRO A 143 6.46 -24.52 29.29
C PRO A 143 7.82 -23.89 28.92
N ASP A 144 8.89 -24.70 28.87
CA ASP A 144 10.26 -24.26 28.59
C ASP A 144 10.56 -24.17 27.09
N LEU A 145 9.60 -24.53 26.22
CA LEU A 145 9.78 -24.53 24.77
C LEU A 145 10.20 -23.16 24.22
N ARG A 146 9.57 -22.07 24.69
CA ARG A 146 9.88 -20.71 24.21
C ARG A 146 11.31 -20.31 24.53
N ASP A 147 11.78 -20.59 25.75
CA ASP A 147 13.13 -20.27 26.20
C ASP A 147 14.18 -21.09 25.45
N ARG A 148 13.91 -22.38 25.18
CA ARG A 148 14.82 -23.20 24.36
C ARG A 148 14.91 -22.72 22.91
N LEU A 149 13.79 -22.30 22.32
CA LEU A 149 13.77 -21.72 20.97
C LEU A 149 14.59 -20.42 20.92
N LEU A 150 14.41 -19.54 21.91
CA LEU A 150 15.19 -18.31 22.04
C LEU A 150 16.68 -18.60 22.18
N ALA A 151 17.05 -19.46 23.13
CA ALA A 151 18.45 -19.83 23.39
C ALA A 151 19.13 -20.45 22.16
N THR A 152 18.39 -21.25 21.38
CA THR A 152 18.91 -21.85 20.13
C THR A 152 19.25 -20.79 19.10
N VAL A 153 18.37 -19.79 18.92
CA VAL A 153 18.61 -18.69 17.98
C VAL A 153 19.73 -17.77 18.47
N GLU A 154 19.77 -17.46 19.76
CA GLU A 154 20.83 -16.64 20.36
C GLU A 154 22.22 -17.29 20.24
N ALA A 155 22.31 -18.59 20.52
CA ALA A 155 23.54 -19.35 20.35
C ALA A 155 24.01 -19.29 18.89
N ARG A 156 23.10 -19.43 17.92
CA ARG A 156 23.46 -19.32 16.50
C ARG A 156 23.87 -17.89 16.11
N ALA A 157 23.17 -16.90 16.64
CA ALA A 157 23.43 -15.48 16.38
C ALA A 157 24.71 -14.96 17.06
N SER A 158 25.25 -15.68 18.06
CA SER A 158 26.55 -15.36 18.67
C SER A 158 27.76 -15.85 17.85
N VAL A 159 27.54 -16.71 16.85
CA VAL A 159 28.58 -17.22 15.95
C VAL A 159 28.57 -16.40 14.66
N THR A 160 28.95 -15.13 14.79
CA THR A 160 29.07 -14.18 13.66
C THR A 160 30.44 -13.53 13.67
N ASP A 161 31.02 -13.32 12.49
CA ASP A 161 32.22 -12.52 12.32
C ASP A 161 31.92 -11.05 12.68
N PRO A 162 32.58 -10.47 13.70
CA PRO A 162 32.38 -9.08 14.09
C PRO A 162 32.83 -8.07 13.02
N LEU A 163 33.51 -8.50 11.95
CA LEU A 163 33.88 -7.65 10.82
C LEU A 163 32.91 -7.77 9.63
N SER A 164 31.92 -8.67 9.68
CA SER A 164 30.95 -8.89 8.61
C SER A 164 29.59 -8.25 8.93
N GLN A 165 29.29 -7.12 8.27
CA GLN A 165 28.00 -6.44 8.44
C GLN A 165 26.81 -7.34 8.08
N VAL A 166 26.94 -8.17 7.05
CA VAL A 166 25.86 -9.07 6.61
C VAL A 166 25.55 -10.13 7.67
N GLU A 167 26.56 -10.64 8.37
CA GLU A 167 26.36 -11.62 9.43
C GLU A 167 25.75 -10.98 10.69
N GLN A 168 26.13 -9.73 10.98
CA GLN A 168 25.52 -8.94 12.07
C GLN A 168 24.05 -8.65 11.78
N ASP A 169 23.73 -8.14 10.58
CA ASP A 169 22.34 -7.85 10.17
C ASP A 169 21.47 -9.11 10.19
N PHE A 170 22.04 -10.25 9.80
CA PHE A 170 21.37 -11.55 9.89
C PHE A 170 21.09 -11.94 11.34
N ALA A 171 22.07 -11.82 12.24
CA ALA A 171 21.92 -12.15 13.66
C ALA A 171 20.85 -11.28 14.33
N ASP A 172 20.85 -9.97 14.07
CA ASP A 172 19.85 -9.05 14.60
C ASP A 172 18.45 -9.35 14.05
N SER A 173 18.37 -9.60 12.74
CA SER A 173 17.11 -10.00 12.09
C SER A 173 16.56 -11.32 12.64
N ALA A 174 17.43 -12.29 12.95
CA ALA A 174 17.05 -13.57 13.53
C ALA A 174 16.50 -13.41 14.95
N LYS A 175 17.16 -12.60 15.80
CA LYS A 175 16.70 -12.27 17.17
C LYS A 175 15.34 -11.57 17.17
N VAL A 176 15.16 -10.55 16.34
CA VAL A 176 13.88 -9.85 16.20
C VAL A 176 12.78 -10.79 15.70
N SER A 177 13.12 -11.66 14.74
CA SER A 177 12.17 -12.60 14.17
C SER A 177 11.70 -13.65 15.18
N ILE A 178 12.62 -14.24 15.98
CA ILE A 178 12.22 -15.24 16.97
C ILE A 178 11.42 -14.62 18.11
N ALA A 179 11.81 -13.44 18.61
CA ALA A 179 11.09 -12.72 19.66
C ALA A 179 9.63 -12.45 19.25
N ARG A 180 9.44 -12.03 18.00
CA ARG A 180 8.14 -11.83 17.39
C ARG A 180 7.30 -13.11 17.28
N LEU A 181 7.93 -14.28 17.07
CA LEU A 181 7.24 -15.57 16.95
C LEU A 181 6.90 -16.20 18.32
N ILE A 182 7.71 -15.98 19.34
CA ILE A 182 7.45 -16.50 20.70
C ILE A 182 6.59 -15.56 21.56
N GLY A 183 6.27 -14.36 21.05
CA GLY A 183 5.35 -13.41 21.69
C GLY A 183 6.00 -12.48 22.72
N THR A 184 7.32 -12.27 22.67
CA THR A 184 8.08 -11.47 23.65
C THR A 184 8.25 -10.00 23.27
N VAL A 185 7.58 -9.51 22.23
CA VAL A 185 7.67 -8.10 21.78
C VAL A 185 6.32 -7.39 21.99
N THR A 186 6.27 -6.52 23.00
CA THR A 186 5.37 -5.35 23.07
C THR A 186 5.98 -4.19 22.31
#